data_AF-A0A932NLW5-F1
#
_entry.id   AF-A0A932NLW5-F1
#
_cell.length_a   1.000
_cell.length_b   1.000
_cell.length_c   1.000
_cell.angle_alpha   90.00
_cell.angle_beta   90.00
_cell.angle_gamma   90.00
#
_symmetry.space_group_name_H-M   'P 1'
#
loop_
_entity.id
_entity.type
_entity.pdbx_description
1 polymer ?
#
loop_
_entity_poly.entity_id
_entity_poly.type
_entity_poly.pdbx_seq_one_letter_code
_entity_poly.pdbx_strand_id
1 'polypeptide(L)'
;MVLQGKSAKDVKVGNIIVFWSAKKDPIIHRVVRKWQENGSYYFQTKGDNYKTNPASIKTPFLDETRISEDKIVGSAILRIPLLGYIKIFFVEFIAKPFAILKDRL
;
A
#
# COMPACT_ATOMS: atom_id res chain seq x y z
N MET A 1 -2.82 8.66 0.14
CA MET A 1 -3.84 7.64 -0.14
C MET A 1 -4.51 7.33 1.18
N VAL A 2 -5.83 7.37 1.24
CA VAL A 2 -6.58 7.04 2.46
C VAL A 2 -6.81 5.53 2.44
N LEU A 3 -6.33 4.88 3.50
CA LEU A 3 -6.56 3.46 3.74
C LEU A 3 -7.78 3.34 4.63
N GLN A 4 -8.71 2.46 4.26
CA GLN A 4 -9.77 2.04 5.15
C GLN A 4 -9.56 0.55 5.43
N GLY A 5 -9.67 0.17 6.70
CA GLY A 5 -9.78 -1.23 7.09
C GLY A 5 -11.04 -1.79 6.44
N LYS A 6 -10.86 -2.66 5.45
CA LYS A 6 -11.95 -3.32 4.73
C LYS A 6 -11.83 -4.80 5.01
N SER A 7 -12.94 -5.46 5.33
CA SER A 7 -12.95 -6.92 5.44
C SER A 7 -12.49 -7.52 4.10
N ALA A 8 -11.71 -8.59 4.16
CA ALA A 8 -11.26 -9.33 2.98
C ALA A 8 -12.44 -9.77 2.09
N LYS A 9 -13.63 -9.97 2.67
CA LYS A 9 -14.87 -10.23 1.94
C LYS A 9 -15.25 -9.10 0.98
N ASP A 10 -15.00 -7.85 1.35
CA ASP A 10 -15.40 -6.66 0.57
C ASP A 10 -14.34 -6.20 -0.44
N VAL A 11 -13.14 -6.78 -0.40
CA VAL A 11 -12.09 -6.57 -1.39
C VAL A 11 -12.50 -7.24 -2.70
N LYS A 12 -12.46 -6.49 -3.80
CA LYS A 12 -12.81 -6.96 -5.15
C LYS A 12 -11.59 -6.93 -6.07
N VAL A 13 -11.65 -7.69 -7.15
CA VAL A 13 -10.67 -7.60 -8.25
C VAL A 13 -10.66 -6.15 -8.77
N GLY A 14 -9.47 -5.60 -8.97
CA GLY A 14 -9.24 -4.21 -9.35
C GLY A 14 -9.02 -3.25 -8.18
N ASN A 15 -9.33 -3.65 -6.94
CA ASN A 15 -8.98 -2.83 -5.76
C ASN A 15 -7.47 -2.80 -5.52
N ILE A 16 -7.00 -1.68 -4.97
CA ILE A 16 -5.63 -1.55 -4.48
C ILE A 16 -5.66 -1.94 -3.00
N ILE A 17 -4.78 -2.86 -2.62
CA ILE A 17 -4.65 -3.31 -1.23
C ILE A 17 -3.24 -3.09 -0.72
N VAL A 18 -3.14 -2.91 0.59
CA VAL A 18 -1.88 -2.82 1.31
C VAL A 18 -1.72 -4.07 2.15
N PHE A 19 -0.61 -4.78 1.97
CA PHE A 19 -0.35 -6.02 2.68
C PHE A 19 1.11 -6.11 3.13
N TRP A 20 1.33 -6.87 4.20
CA TRP A 20 2.66 -7.19 4.69
C TRP A 20 3.25 -8.38 3.95
N SER A 21 4.55 -8.30 3.68
CA SER A 21 5.35 -9.40 3.14
C SER A 21 6.55 -9.66 4.06
N ALA A 22 7.48 -10.53 3.65
CA ALA A 22 8.74 -10.77 4.36
C ALA A 22 9.66 -9.53 4.42
N LYS A 23 9.33 -8.47 3.65
CA LYS A 23 10.00 -7.17 3.74
C LYS A 23 9.41 -6.33 4.87
N LYS A 24 10.26 -5.50 5.47
CA LYS A 24 9.91 -4.57 6.56
C LYS A 24 8.92 -3.48 6.14
N ASP A 25 8.78 -3.23 4.84
CA ASP A 25 7.88 -2.21 4.30
C ASP A 25 6.61 -2.84 3.71
N PRO A 26 5.43 -2.23 3.93
CA PRO A 26 4.18 -2.73 3.38
C PRO A 26 4.12 -2.51 1.86
N ILE A 27 3.52 -3.46 1.14
CA ILE A 27 3.43 -3.44 -0.32
C ILE A 27 2.04 -2.98 -0.74
N ILE A 28 1.98 -2.12 -1.76
CA ILE A 28 0.73 -1.53 -2.27
C ILE A 28 0.55 -1.96 -3.73
N HIS A 29 -0.29 -2.96 -3.99
CA HIS A 29 -0.54 -3.50 -5.33
C HIS A 29 -2.04 -3.67 -5.63
N ARG A 30 -2.36 -3.85 -6.91
CA ARG A 30 -3.73 -4.06 -7.38
C ARG A 30 -4.09 -5.54 -7.38
N VAL A 31 -5.26 -5.87 -6.85
CA VAL A 31 -5.82 -7.23 -6.88
C VAL A 31 -6.17 -7.58 -8.32
N VAL A 32 -5.58 -8.65 -8.84
CA VAL A 32 -5.89 -9.21 -10.16
C VAL A 32 -6.74 -10.47 -10.06
N ARG A 33 -6.70 -11.17 -8.92
CA ARG A 33 -7.51 -12.35 -8.65
C ARG A 33 -7.88 -12.44 -7.18
N LYS A 34 -9.06 -12.97 -6.90
CA LYS A 34 -9.56 -13.31 -5.56
C LYS A 34 -10.21 -14.69 -5.62
N TRP A 35 -9.94 -15.54 -4.64
CA TRP A 35 -10.63 -16.81 -4.47
C TRP A 35 -10.75 -17.15 -2.98
N GLN A 36 -11.53 -18.18 -2.68
CA GLN A 36 -11.71 -18.69 -1.33
C GLN A 36 -11.25 -20.14 -1.29
N GLU A 37 -10.47 -20.51 -0.28
CA GLU A 37 -9.99 -21.87 -0.06
C GLU A 37 -10.06 -22.15 1.44
N ASN A 38 -10.68 -23.27 1.83
CA ASN A 38 -10.86 -23.67 3.24
C ASN A 38 -11.49 -22.59 4.15
N GLY A 39 -12.43 -21.81 3.61
CA GLY A 39 -13.11 -20.74 4.35
C GLY A 39 -12.36 -19.41 4.38
N SER A 40 -11.07 -19.39 4.03
CA SER A 40 -10.23 -18.19 4.00
C SER A 40 -10.14 -17.56 2.62
N TYR A 41 -10.05 -16.23 2.58
CA TYR A 41 -9.87 -15.49 1.34
C TYR A 41 -8.40 -15.36 0.97
N TYR A 42 -8.11 -15.61 -0.31
CA TYR A 42 -6.80 -15.44 -0.91
C TYR A 42 -6.85 -14.46 -2.09
N PHE A 43 -5.76 -13.73 -2.23
CA PHE A 43 -5.63 -12.65 -3.20
C PHE A 43 -4.35 -12.82 -4.01
N GLN A 44 -4.45 -12.53 -5.30
CA GLN A 44 -3.30 -12.34 -6.17
C GLN A 44 -3.22 -10.87 -6.51
N THR A 45 -2.05 -10.27 -6.35
CA THR A 45 -1.82 -8.87 -6.67
C THR A 45 -0.76 -8.69 -7.74
N LYS A 46 -0.76 -7.51 -8.37
CA LYS A 46 0.25 -7.09 -9.34
C LYS A 46 0.47 -5.58 -9.20
N GLY A 47 1.72 -5.15 -9.33
CA GLY A 47 2.07 -3.74 -9.37
C GLY A 47 1.62 -3.08 -10.68
N ASP A 48 1.18 -1.82 -10.60
CA ASP A 48 0.66 -1.07 -11.75
C ASP A 48 1.77 -0.64 -12.75
N ASN A 49 3.05 -0.69 -12.37
CA ASN A 49 4.15 -0.37 -13.27
C ASN A 49 4.51 -1.58 -14.15
N TYR A 50 4.13 -1.53 -15.42
CA TYR A 50 4.38 -2.60 -16.39
C TYR A 50 5.86 -2.88 -16.65
N LYS A 51 6.74 -1.86 -16.55
CA LYS A 51 8.18 -2.02 -16.83
C LYS A 51 8.91 -2.80 -15.74
N THR A 52 8.54 -2.60 -14.49
CA THR A 52 9.17 -3.26 -13.34
C THR A 52 8.41 -4.50 -12.89
N ASN A 53 7.10 -4.59 -13.17
CA ASN A 53 6.24 -5.67 -12.73
C ASN A 53 5.46 -6.27 -13.92
N PRO A 54 6.12 -7.02 -14.81
CA PRO A 54 5.47 -7.65 -15.95
C PRO A 54 4.45 -8.73 -15.53
N ALA A 55 4.60 -9.33 -14.34
CA ALA A 55 3.69 -10.32 -13.77
C ALA A 55 3.61 -10.18 -12.24
N SER A 56 2.70 -10.90 -11.59
CA SER A 56 2.73 -11.08 -10.13
C SER A 56 4.07 -11.71 -9.73
N ILE A 57 4.75 -11.12 -8.76
CA ILE A 57 6.06 -11.60 -8.34
C ILE A 57 5.89 -12.91 -7.57
N LYS A 58 6.55 -13.96 -8.05
CA LYS A 58 6.70 -15.24 -7.35
C LYS A 58 8.18 -15.49 -7.11
N THR A 59 8.65 -15.11 -5.93
CA THR A 59 10.04 -15.34 -5.49
C THR A 59 10.02 -16.05 -4.14
N PRO A 60 11.10 -16.75 -3.73
CA PRO A 60 11.17 -17.40 -2.43
C PRO A 60 10.91 -16.46 -1.23
N PHE A 61 11.11 -15.16 -1.43
CA PHE A 61 10.99 -14.13 -0.41
C PHE A 61 9.71 -13.28 -0.53
N LEU A 62 8.96 -13.41 -1.63
CA LEU A 62 7.75 -12.64 -1.89
C LEU A 62 6.86 -13.43 -2.86
N ASP A 63 5.74 -13.91 -2.35
CA ASP A 63 4.71 -14.58 -3.13
C ASP A 63 3.45 -13.71 -3.22
N GLU A 64 3.32 -12.99 -4.34
CA GLU A 64 2.15 -12.18 -4.66
C GLU A 64 1.05 -12.99 -5.35
N THR A 65 1.32 -14.28 -5.62
CA THR A 65 0.35 -15.19 -6.23
C THR A 65 -0.63 -15.73 -5.22
N ARG A 66 -0.29 -15.74 -3.92
CA ARG A 66 -1.15 -16.21 -2.83
C ARG A 66 -0.95 -15.40 -1.55
N ILE A 67 -1.69 -14.29 -1.44
CA ILE A 67 -1.73 -13.45 -0.24
C ILE A 67 -2.96 -13.84 0.57
N SER A 68 -2.74 -14.21 1.83
CA SER A 68 -3.80 -14.57 2.77
C SER A 68 -4.39 -13.32 3.42
N GLU A 69 -5.67 -13.38 3.77
CA GLU A 69 -6.43 -12.24 4.30
C GLU A 69 -5.87 -11.62 5.60
N ASP A 70 -5.19 -12.42 6.42
CA ASP A 70 -4.53 -12.00 7.66
C ASP A 70 -3.37 -11.01 7.42
N LYS A 71 -2.76 -11.04 6.23
CA LYS A 71 -1.66 -10.14 5.87
C LYS A 71 -2.14 -8.79 5.35
N ILE A 72 -3.44 -8.62 5.14
CA ILE A 72 -4.02 -7.41 4.57
C ILE A 72 -4.21 -6.38 5.67
N VAL A 73 -3.54 -5.24 5.51
CA VAL A 73 -3.68 -4.08 6.41
C VAL A 73 -4.95 -3.30 6.09
N GLY A 74 -5.27 -3.18 4.79
CA GLY A 74 -6.48 -2.49 4.36
C GLY A 74 -6.55 -2.30 2.85
N SER A 75 -7.68 -1.77 2.40
CA SER A 75 -7.89 -1.41 1.00
C SER A 75 -7.83 0.10 0.83
N ALA A 76 -7.20 0.52 -0.25
CA ALA A 76 -7.12 1.91 -0.63
C ALA A 76 -8.38 2.34 -1.37
N ILE A 77 -9.10 3.29 -0.77
CA ILE A 77 -10.38 3.75 -1.31
C ILE A 77 -10.19 5.06 -2.07
N LEU A 78 -9.32 5.94 -1.57
CA LEU A 78 -9.14 7.27 -2.11
C LEU A 78 -7.67 7.61 -2.30
N ARG A 79 -7.29 7.95 -3.53
CA ARG A 79 -6.03 8.62 -3.82
C ARG A 79 -6.30 10.11 -3.87
N ILE A 80 -5.76 10.86 -2.92
CA ILE A 80 -5.74 12.32 -2.95
C ILE A 80 -4.41 12.72 -3.62
N PRO A 81 -4.39 13.03 -4.93
CA PRO A 81 -3.21 13.61 -5.54
C PRO A 81 -2.92 14.98 -4.91
N LEU A 82 -1.66 15.42 -4.96
CA LEU A 82 -1.20 16.72 -4.48
C LEU A 82 -1.15 16.97 -2.96
N LEU A 83 -1.74 16.10 -2.12
CA LEU A 83 -1.65 16.23 -0.65
C LEU A 83 -0.19 16.24 -0.14
N GLY A 84 0.72 15.59 -0.89
CA GLY A 84 2.16 15.62 -0.58
C GLY A 84 2.77 17.02 -0.67
N TYR A 85 2.31 17.88 -1.59
CA TYR A 85 2.82 19.24 -1.71
C TYR A 85 2.45 20.11 -0.52
N ILE A 86 1.28 19.90 0.09
CA ILE A 86 0.89 20.59 1.33
C ILE A 86 1.85 20.23 2.47
N LYS A 87 2.24 18.95 2.60
CA LYS A 87 3.26 18.52 3.56
C LYS A 87 4.61 19.17 3.28
N ILE A 88 5.05 19.18 2.02
CA ILE A 88 6.34 19.79 1.63
C ILE A 88 6.34 21.28 1.99
N PHE A 89 5.27 21.99 1.64
CA PHE A 89 5.09 23.39 1.99
C PHE A 89 5.18 23.60 3.51
N PHE A 90 4.50 22.79 4.31
CA PHE A 90 4.54 22.89 5.77
C PHE A 90 5.95 22.63 6.33
N VAL A 91 6.66 21.63 5.80
CA VAL A 91 8.02 21.31 6.25
C VAL A 91 9.01 22.41 5.86
N GLU A 92 8.96 22.89 4.61
CA GLU A 92 9.92 23.87 4.10
C GLU A 92 9.70 25.28 4.65
N PHE A 93 8.45 25.73 4.73
CA PHE A 93 8.15 27.12 5.05
C PHE A 93 7.80 27.35 6.53
N ILE A 94 7.47 26.30 7.30
CA ILE A 94 7.11 26.45 8.72
C ILE A 94 8.12 25.71 9.60
N ALA A 95 8.32 24.40 9.39
CA ALA A 95 9.11 23.59 10.32
C ALA A 95 10.62 23.91 10.28
N LYS A 96 11.23 24.00 9.09
CA LYS A 96 12.66 24.35 8.94
C LYS A 96 13.03 25.72 9.51
N PRO A 97 12.35 26.83 9.16
CA PRO A 97 12.69 28.14 9.72
C PRO A 97 12.46 28.22 11.23
N PHE A 98 11.43 27.55 11.76
CA PHE A 98 11.20 27.49 13.21
C PHE A 98 12.29 26.68 13.95
N ALA A 99 12.75 25.58 13.38
CA ALA A 99 13.87 24.81 13.93
C ALA A 99 15.17 25.62 13.96
N ILE A 100 15.48 26.33 12.86
CA ILE A 100 16.67 27.20 12.77
C ILE A 100 16.63 28.35 13.80
N LEU A 101 15.45 28.92 14.04
CA LEU A 101 15.29 30.00 15.03
C LEU A 101 15.50 29.49 16.46
N LYS A 102 15.06 28.25 16.75
CA LYS A 102 15.22 27.61 18.06
C LYS A 102 16.67 27.21 18.35
N ASP A 103 17.43 26.80 17.34
CA ASP A 103 18.86 26.46 17.49
C ASP A 103 19.77 27.70 17.67
N ARG A 104 19.23 28.91 17.48
CA ARG A 104 19.95 30.19 17.65
C ARG A 104 19.67 30.93 18.98
N LEU A 105 18.82 30.37 19.84
CA LEU A 105 18.48 30.87 21.18
C LEU A 105 19.12 29.98 22.24
#